data_AF-A0A2D6K8T3-F1
#
_entry.id   AF-A0A2D6K8T3-F1
#
_cell.length_a   1.000
_cell.length_b   1.000
_cell.length_c   1.000
_cell.angle_alpha   90.00
_cell.angle_beta   90.00
_cell.angle_gamma   90.00
#
_symmetry.space_group_name_H-M   'P 1'
#
loop_
_entity.id
_entity.type
_entity.pdbx_description
1 polymer ?
#
loop_
_entity_poly.entity_id
_entity_poly.type
_entity_poly.pdbx_seq_one_letter_code
_entity_poly.pdbx_strand_id
1 'polypeptide(L)'
;MVTEEEDVPINWGVNWEDNAGGTHITGKHDVNFGEMSKEEMEATLKFRDVFYFYLPRICNHCANPGCAGACPSGAAYKREEDGIVLIDQKRCRSWRYCVSSCPYKKPYYNWASGKMEKCILCYPRIESGMPPVCFHSCVGKIRSFGLLFYDMDRVEEAALADDKDLVEAQRDLILDPFDPAVIEGARESGISEDWIEAAQRSPVYKIVKQWELALPLHPEFRTLPNLFYIPPLAPITTSAGKNTPTEEDIFDMDKPLEGPLLSLEEMDKFRVPFKYLAGMFGAGNEEVVRKTLLRQLAVRHYERSKRVDNKPDLKDLEKVGLSEEDADGIVRAFSLAFYDERFVVPNAKREEADISPYTERGFAGFDQMNPWSPMKRRKSYHKSHHTGSKDYE
;
A
#
# COMPACT_ATOMS: atom_id res chain seq x y z
N MET A 1 4.69 24.81 18.60
CA MET A 1 3.95 23.94 19.55
C MET A 1 2.49 24.36 19.51
N VAL A 2 1.55 23.50 19.92
CA VAL A 2 0.11 23.85 19.86
C VAL A 2 -0.25 24.89 20.92
N THR A 3 0.26 24.72 22.15
CA THR A 3 0.00 25.63 23.30
C THR A 3 1.26 26.32 23.82
N GLU A 4 2.46 25.88 23.40
CA GLU A 4 3.76 26.36 23.90
C GLU A 4 4.03 26.08 25.39
N GLU A 5 3.18 25.29 26.04
CA GLU A 5 3.38 24.79 27.40
C GLU A 5 4.39 23.63 27.39
N GLU A 6 5.37 23.67 28.30
CA GLU A 6 6.43 22.65 28.41
C GLU A 6 5.96 21.39 29.14
N ASP A 7 5.17 21.55 30.22
CA ASP A 7 4.74 20.46 31.10
C ASP A 7 3.29 20.04 30.82
N VAL A 8 3.06 19.40 29.67
CA VAL A 8 1.76 18.81 29.33
C VAL A 8 1.78 17.30 29.61
N PRO A 9 0.85 16.75 30.40
CA PRO A 9 0.78 15.31 30.63
C PRO A 9 0.49 14.57 29.32
N ILE A 10 1.35 13.60 28.99
CA ILE A 10 1.17 12.76 27.79
C ILE A 10 0.05 11.75 28.07
N ASN A 11 -1.10 11.96 27.45
CA ASN A 11 -2.27 11.09 27.55
C ASN A 11 -2.59 10.33 26.25
N TRP A 12 -1.89 10.64 25.15
CA TRP A 12 -2.08 9.98 23.87
C TRP A 12 -0.84 10.12 22.96
N GLY A 13 -0.74 9.25 21.95
CA GLY A 13 0.33 9.28 20.96
C GLY A 13 -0.10 8.66 19.62
N VAL A 14 0.69 8.88 18.57
CA VAL A 14 0.37 8.38 17.21
C VAL A 14 0.47 6.86 17.06
N ASN A 15 1.16 6.20 18.00
CA ASN A 15 1.36 4.74 18.06
C ASN A 15 1.07 4.24 19.49
N TRP A 16 0.03 4.77 20.14
CA TRP A 16 -0.30 4.47 21.55
C TRP A 16 -0.64 3.00 21.78
N GLU A 17 -1.17 2.35 20.75
CA GLU A 17 -1.65 0.95 20.78
C GLU A 17 -0.60 -0.06 20.29
N ASP A 18 0.67 0.35 20.26
CA ASP A 18 1.78 -0.49 19.83
C ASP A 18 1.85 -1.81 20.60
N ASN A 19 2.11 -2.92 19.89
CA ASN A 19 2.21 -4.26 20.47
C ASN A 19 1.03 -4.62 21.39
N ALA A 20 -0.18 -4.22 20.99
CA ALA A 20 -1.43 -4.39 21.72
C ALA A 20 -1.50 -3.66 23.08
N GLY A 21 -0.63 -2.67 23.32
CA GLY A 21 -0.68 -1.81 24.49
C GLY A 21 -2.05 -1.11 24.61
N GLY A 22 -2.72 -1.24 25.75
CA GLY A 22 -4.02 -0.59 25.98
C GLY A 22 -5.22 -1.19 25.24
N THR A 23 -5.04 -2.26 24.46
CA THR A 23 -6.12 -2.89 23.66
C THR A 23 -7.26 -3.46 24.50
N HIS A 24 -7.03 -3.80 25.77
CA HIS A 24 -8.10 -4.14 26.72
C HIS A 24 -9.11 -2.98 26.95
N ILE A 25 -8.72 -1.75 26.64
CA ILE A 25 -9.57 -0.56 26.69
C ILE A 25 -10.07 -0.21 25.29
N THR A 26 -9.16 -0.07 24.33
CA THR A 26 -9.45 0.51 23.00
C THR A 26 -9.80 -0.53 21.94
N GLY A 27 -9.31 -1.77 22.06
CA GLY A 27 -9.44 -2.83 21.05
C GLY A 27 -10.89 -3.23 20.76
N LYS A 28 -11.78 -3.14 21.76
CA LYS A 28 -13.23 -3.35 21.58
C LYS A 28 -13.90 -2.33 20.64
N HIS A 29 -13.20 -1.25 20.28
CA HIS A 29 -13.66 -0.22 19.36
C HIS A 29 -13.03 -0.35 17.97
N ASP A 30 -12.24 -1.40 17.72
CA ASP A 30 -11.73 -1.67 16.38
C ASP A 30 -12.90 -2.03 15.45
N VAL A 31 -13.01 -1.28 14.36
CA VAL A 31 -14.10 -1.39 13.39
C VAL A 31 -14.13 -2.74 12.67
N ASN A 32 -13.00 -3.44 12.63
CA ASN A 32 -12.89 -4.74 11.95
C ASN A 32 -13.59 -5.88 12.71
N PHE A 33 -14.01 -5.65 13.97
CA PHE A 33 -14.89 -6.56 14.70
C PHE A 33 -16.38 -6.40 14.34
N GLY A 34 -16.74 -5.49 13.43
CA GLY A 34 -18.13 -5.12 13.15
C GLY A 34 -19.05 -6.30 12.76
N GLU A 35 -18.52 -7.29 12.04
CA GLU A 35 -19.24 -8.50 11.60
C GLU A 35 -19.18 -9.67 12.61
N MET A 36 -18.50 -9.47 13.75
CA MET A 36 -18.37 -10.48 14.80
C MET A 36 -19.37 -10.25 15.93
N SER A 37 -19.81 -11.33 16.57
CA SER A 37 -20.62 -11.22 17.79
C SER A 37 -19.80 -10.61 18.92
N LYS A 38 -20.48 -10.01 19.91
CA LYS A 38 -19.79 -9.46 21.09
C LYS A 38 -19.00 -10.54 21.83
N GLU A 39 -19.56 -11.74 21.93
CA GLU A 39 -18.94 -12.89 22.57
C GLU A 39 -17.72 -13.38 21.78
N GLU A 40 -17.79 -13.42 20.44
CA GLU A 40 -16.66 -13.75 19.58
C GLU A 40 -15.52 -12.72 19.75
N MET A 41 -15.84 -11.43 19.73
CA MET A 41 -14.86 -10.36 19.96
C MET A 41 -14.24 -10.46 21.36
N GLU A 42 -15.05 -10.56 22.41
CA GLU A 42 -14.56 -10.66 23.79
C GLU A 42 -13.69 -11.89 24.02
N ALA A 43 -13.96 -13.01 23.35
CA ALA A 43 -13.09 -14.18 23.38
C ALA A 43 -11.69 -13.84 22.85
N THR A 44 -11.60 -13.18 21.70
CA THR A 44 -10.30 -12.79 21.10
C THR A 44 -9.51 -11.77 21.93
N LEU A 45 -10.14 -11.05 22.87
CA LEU A 45 -9.46 -10.10 23.75
C LEU A 45 -8.92 -10.75 25.04
N LYS A 46 -9.20 -12.05 25.27
CA LYS A 46 -8.65 -12.79 26.41
C LYS A 46 -7.18 -13.14 26.15
N PHE A 47 -6.38 -13.15 27.21
CA PHE A 47 -4.93 -13.41 27.15
C PHE A 47 -4.54 -14.65 26.33
N ARG A 48 -5.34 -15.73 26.37
CA ARG A 48 -5.03 -16.97 25.65
C ARG A 48 -5.26 -16.89 24.14
N ASP A 49 -6.23 -16.08 23.71
CA ASP A 49 -6.68 -15.99 22.31
C ASP A 49 -6.27 -14.66 21.66
N VAL A 50 -5.66 -13.75 22.42
CA VAL A 50 -5.21 -12.43 21.94
C VAL A 50 -4.33 -12.55 20.71
N PHE A 51 -4.66 -11.80 19.67
CA PHE A 51 -3.85 -11.71 18.46
C PHE A 51 -3.46 -10.26 18.20
N TYR A 52 -2.38 -10.07 17.46
CA TYR A 52 -2.04 -8.79 16.89
C TYR A 52 -1.18 -9.03 15.64
N PHE A 53 -1.20 -8.05 14.75
CA PHE A 53 -0.29 -7.98 13.61
C PHE A 53 -0.07 -6.50 13.26
N TYR A 54 0.89 -6.22 12.40
CA TYR A 54 1.24 -4.86 12.02
C TYR A 54 0.56 -4.45 10.71
N LEU A 55 -0.09 -3.28 10.71
CA LEU A 55 -0.73 -2.73 9.51
C LEU A 55 -0.11 -1.36 9.14
N PRO A 56 1.03 -1.35 8.41
CA PRO A 56 1.73 -0.10 8.10
C PRO A 56 1.11 0.62 6.89
N ARG A 57 0.31 1.67 7.12
CA ARG A 57 -0.47 2.36 6.08
C ARG A 57 0.10 3.70 5.63
N ILE A 58 0.02 3.99 4.34
CA ILE A 58 0.22 5.33 3.75
C ILE A 58 -1.03 5.78 2.98
N CYS A 59 -0.95 6.84 2.17
CA CYS A 59 -2.03 7.15 1.22
C CYS A 59 -2.08 6.05 0.15
N ASN A 60 -3.27 5.62 -0.23
CA ASN A 60 -3.44 4.55 -1.22
C ASN A 60 -3.37 5.04 -2.67
N HIS A 61 -3.24 6.34 -2.93
CA HIS A 61 -3.22 6.92 -4.29
C HIS A 61 -4.30 6.33 -5.21
N CYS A 62 -5.49 6.23 -4.64
CA CYS A 62 -6.73 5.66 -5.17
C CYS A 62 -6.99 5.97 -6.65
N ALA A 63 -7.62 5.03 -7.37
CA ALA A 63 -8.18 5.28 -8.70
C ALA A 63 -9.43 6.16 -8.63
N ASN A 64 -10.26 6.00 -7.58
CA ASN A 64 -11.39 6.88 -7.26
C ASN A 64 -11.15 7.67 -5.95
N PRO A 65 -10.27 8.70 -5.95
CA PRO A 65 -9.86 9.38 -4.73
C PRO A 65 -10.95 10.33 -4.20
N GLY A 66 -11.69 9.90 -3.18
CA GLY A 66 -12.68 10.76 -2.50
C GLY A 66 -12.11 12.12 -2.06
N CYS A 67 -10.85 12.16 -1.61
CA CYS A 67 -10.18 13.41 -1.23
C CYS A 67 -10.02 14.43 -2.37
N ALA A 68 -9.89 13.98 -3.62
CA ALA A 68 -9.86 14.85 -4.78
C ALA A 68 -11.28 15.30 -5.15
N GLY A 69 -12.23 14.36 -5.21
CA GLY A 69 -13.64 14.65 -5.51
C GLY A 69 -14.31 15.61 -4.51
N ALA A 70 -13.90 15.60 -3.24
CA ALA A 70 -14.47 16.46 -2.20
C ALA A 70 -13.81 17.84 -2.07
N CYS A 71 -12.75 18.16 -2.82
CA CYS A 71 -12.00 19.41 -2.65
C CYS A 71 -12.67 20.57 -3.42
N PRO A 72 -13.29 21.57 -2.75
CA PRO A 72 -14.05 22.60 -3.47
C PRO A 72 -13.19 23.53 -4.32
N SER A 73 -11.92 23.69 -3.95
CA SER A 73 -10.97 24.51 -4.70
C SER A 73 -10.30 23.77 -5.86
N GLY A 74 -10.61 22.48 -6.08
CA GLY A 74 -9.92 21.63 -7.06
C GLY A 74 -8.40 21.53 -6.83
N ALA A 75 -7.96 21.70 -5.57
CA ALA A 75 -6.54 21.72 -5.24
C ALA A 75 -5.95 20.31 -5.11
N ALA A 76 -6.78 19.32 -4.78
CA ALA A 76 -6.41 17.92 -4.80
C ALA A 76 -6.66 17.35 -6.20
N TYR A 77 -5.66 16.66 -6.78
CA TYR A 77 -5.72 16.13 -8.13
C TYR A 77 -4.90 14.83 -8.22
N LYS A 78 -5.19 14.00 -9.22
CA LYS A 78 -4.41 12.81 -9.57
C LYS A 78 -3.58 13.16 -10.80
N ARG A 79 -2.27 12.91 -10.73
CA ARG A 79 -1.36 13.03 -11.87
C ARG A 79 -1.72 11.99 -12.93
N GLU A 80 -1.72 12.41 -14.20
CA GLU A 80 -2.11 11.55 -15.33
C GLU A 80 -1.00 10.54 -15.63
N GLU A 81 0.25 10.98 -15.52
CA GLU A 81 1.42 10.20 -15.91
C GLU A 81 1.72 9.03 -14.97
N ASP A 82 1.44 9.14 -13.67
CA ASP A 82 1.85 8.14 -12.66
C ASP A 82 0.75 7.81 -11.63
N GLY A 83 -0.42 8.43 -11.75
CA GLY A 83 -1.54 8.21 -10.84
C GLY A 83 -1.32 8.74 -9.42
N ILE A 84 -0.27 9.52 -9.15
CA ILE A 84 -0.01 10.06 -7.81
C ILE A 84 -1.00 11.18 -7.49
N VAL A 85 -1.85 10.94 -6.49
CA VAL A 85 -2.72 11.98 -5.91
C VAL A 85 -1.94 12.98 -5.07
N LEU A 86 -2.02 14.28 -5.40
CA LEU A 86 -1.34 15.39 -4.72
C LEU A 86 -2.33 16.47 -4.25
N ILE A 87 -1.86 17.35 -3.37
CA ILE A 87 -2.57 18.58 -2.97
C ILE A 87 -1.68 19.77 -3.34
N ASP A 88 -2.15 20.60 -4.26
CA ASP A 88 -1.48 21.83 -4.67
C ASP A 88 -1.45 22.84 -3.51
N GLN A 89 -0.25 23.11 -3.02
CA GLN A 89 -0.04 24.03 -1.90
C GLN A 89 -0.35 25.49 -2.24
N LYS A 90 -0.34 25.90 -3.51
CA LYS A 90 -0.74 27.25 -3.94
C LYS A 90 -2.25 27.38 -4.08
N ARG A 91 -2.94 26.36 -4.61
CA ARG A 91 -4.41 26.35 -4.77
C ARG A 91 -5.18 25.98 -3.52
N CYS A 92 -4.58 25.27 -2.56
CA CYS A 92 -5.24 24.89 -1.32
C CYS A 92 -5.76 26.11 -0.54
N ARG A 93 -7.03 26.04 -0.12
CA ARG A 93 -7.73 27.04 0.70
C ARG A 93 -8.24 26.47 2.04
N SER A 94 -7.72 25.30 2.44
CA SER A 94 -7.98 24.69 3.76
C SER A 94 -9.45 24.58 4.15
N TRP A 95 -10.30 24.23 3.19
CA TRP A 95 -11.69 23.83 3.45
C TRP A 95 -11.79 22.54 4.27
N ARG A 96 -10.71 21.75 4.34
CA ARG A 96 -10.57 20.51 5.12
C ARG A 96 -11.56 19.37 4.78
N TYR A 97 -12.43 19.53 3.79
CA TYR A 97 -13.32 18.45 3.32
C TYR A 97 -12.59 17.18 2.87
N CYS A 98 -11.37 17.31 2.36
CA CYS A 98 -10.53 16.17 2.01
C CYS A 98 -10.18 15.27 3.21
N VAL A 99 -10.16 15.80 4.45
CA VAL A 99 -9.95 15.01 5.67
C VAL A 99 -11.14 14.10 5.93
N SER A 100 -12.34 14.66 5.92
CA SER A 100 -13.57 13.90 6.15
C SER A 100 -13.80 12.87 5.05
N SER A 101 -13.61 13.29 3.79
CA SER A 101 -13.86 12.44 2.62
C SER A 101 -12.83 11.33 2.43
N CYS A 102 -11.57 11.50 2.86
CA CYS A 102 -10.63 10.37 2.84
C CYS A 102 -11.01 9.36 3.94
N PRO A 103 -11.48 8.16 3.59
CA PRO A 103 -11.92 7.20 4.60
C PRO A 103 -10.71 6.66 5.39
N TYR A 104 -9.53 6.61 4.78
CA TYR A 104 -8.27 6.21 5.41
C TYR A 104 -7.62 7.28 6.31
N LYS A 105 -8.15 8.51 6.33
CA LYS A 105 -7.63 9.66 7.10
C LYS A 105 -6.15 9.97 6.84
N LYS A 106 -5.77 10.02 5.55
CA LYS A 106 -4.39 10.25 5.08
C LYS A 106 -4.05 11.67 4.59
N PRO A 107 -5.01 12.61 4.45
CA PRO A 107 -4.73 14.03 4.46
C PRO A 107 -4.67 14.57 5.90
N TYR A 108 -3.63 15.35 6.19
CA TYR A 108 -3.37 15.97 7.49
C TYR A 108 -3.37 17.48 7.34
N TYR A 109 -3.98 18.17 8.31
CA TYR A 109 -3.99 19.63 8.33
C TYR A 109 -2.68 20.15 8.93
N ASN A 110 -1.96 20.97 8.19
CA ASN A 110 -0.83 21.72 8.71
C ASN A 110 -1.36 22.99 9.39
N TRP A 111 -1.32 23.00 10.72
CA TRP A 111 -1.79 24.09 11.56
C TRP A 111 -0.94 25.36 11.46
N ALA A 112 0.32 25.26 11.02
CA ALA A 112 1.21 26.40 10.84
C ALA A 112 1.00 27.08 9.47
N SER A 113 0.96 26.31 8.39
CA SER A 113 0.75 26.86 7.03
C SER A 113 -0.71 27.14 6.72
N GLY A 114 -1.62 26.57 7.50
CA GLY A 114 -3.06 26.61 7.25
C GLY A 114 -3.44 25.87 5.97
N LYS A 115 -2.70 24.84 5.55
CA LYS A 115 -2.94 24.06 4.32
C LYS A 115 -3.04 22.57 4.61
N MET A 116 -3.57 21.83 3.63
CA MET A 116 -3.68 20.38 3.70
C MET A 116 -2.45 19.73 3.08
N GLU A 117 -1.91 18.72 3.74
CA GLU A 117 -0.77 17.93 3.28
C GLU A 117 -1.12 16.44 3.32
N LYS A 118 -0.42 15.64 2.52
CA LYS A 118 -0.58 14.19 2.49
C LYS A 118 0.71 13.55 2.01
N CYS A 119 0.80 12.22 2.13
CA CYS A 119 1.84 11.44 1.47
C CYS A 119 1.89 11.81 -0.03
N ILE A 120 3.07 12.17 -0.53
CA ILE A 120 3.28 12.56 -1.93
C ILE A 120 3.83 11.42 -2.79
N LEU A 121 3.73 10.18 -2.29
CA LEU A 121 4.39 8.96 -2.79
C LEU A 121 5.88 9.13 -3.13
N CYS A 122 6.54 10.13 -2.57
CA CYS A 122 7.88 10.54 -2.96
C CYS A 122 8.01 10.78 -4.48
N TYR A 123 7.04 11.45 -5.13
CA TYR A 123 7.09 11.72 -6.57
C TYR A 123 8.46 12.24 -7.08
N PRO A 124 9.24 13.09 -6.36
CA PRO A 124 10.55 13.51 -6.86
C PRO A 124 11.55 12.36 -7.03
N ARG A 125 11.41 11.29 -6.24
CA ARG A 125 12.20 10.05 -6.37
C ARG A 125 11.67 9.17 -7.49
N ILE A 126 10.35 8.98 -7.54
CA ILE A 126 9.70 8.16 -8.58
C ILE A 126 10.02 8.71 -9.97
N GLU A 127 9.97 10.03 -10.14
CA GLU A 127 10.31 10.69 -11.40
C GLU A 127 11.73 10.39 -11.87
N SER A 128 12.63 9.98 -10.97
CA SER A 128 14.01 9.58 -11.26
C SER A 128 14.24 8.06 -11.14
N GLY A 129 13.18 7.25 -11.25
CA GLY A 129 13.26 5.79 -11.22
C GLY A 129 13.65 5.21 -9.86
N MET A 130 13.50 6.00 -8.77
CA MET A 130 13.81 5.55 -7.42
C MET A 130 12.53 5.19 -6.65
N PRO A 131 12.56 4.13 -5.82
CA PRO A 131 11.42 3.78 -4.98
C PRO A 131 11.15 4.87 -3.92
N PRO A 132 9.90 4.95 -3.41
CA PRO A 132 9.57 5.81 -2.28
C PRO A 132 10.41 5.48 -1.04
N VAL A 133 10.67 6.49 -0.20
CA VAL A 133 11.56 6.35 0.96
C VAL A 133 11.11 5.23 1.89
N CYS A 134 9.82 5.16 2.23
CA CYS A 134 9.31 4.11 3.14
C CYS A 134 9.34 2.70 2.53
N PHE A 135 9.41 2.57 1.20
CA PHE A 135 9.60 1.30 0.50
C PHE A 135 11.07 0.91 0.54
N HIS A 136 11.94 1.84 0.16
CA HIS A 136 13.38 1.65 0.14
C HIS A 136 13.94 1.33 1.53
N SER A 137 13.51 2.05 2.57
CA SER A 137 13.99 1.89 3.94
C SER A 137 13.28 0.78 4.72
N CYS A 138 12.45 -0.04 4.07
CA CYS A 138 11.69 -1.09 4.74
C CYS A 138 12.62 -2.23 5.18
N VAL A 139 12.96 -2.24 6.46
CA VAL A 139 13.86 -3.23 7.09
C VAL A 139 13.36 -4.65 6.88
N GLY A 140 12.06 -4.89 7.11
CA GLY A 140 11.43 -6.20 6.94
C GLY A 140 11.28 -6.66 5.49
N LYS A 141 11.68 -5.83 4.51
CA LYS A 141 11.58 -6.10 3.08
C LYS A 141 10.17 -6.46 2.54
N ILE A 142 9.12 -6.12 3.27
CA ILE A 142 7.72 -6.46 2.94
C ILE A 142 7.05 -5.57 1.87
N ARG A 143 7.78 -4.60 1.31
CA ARG A 143 7.24 -3.62 0.35
C ARG A 143 7.82 -3.86 -1.03
N SER A 144 6.93 -3.96 -2.01
CA SER A 144 7.24 -4.01 -3.45
C SER A 144 6.53 -2.86 -4.16
N PHE A 145 7.11 -2.33 -5.24
CA PHE A 145 6.61 -1.20 -5.99
C PHE A 145 6.79 -1.46 -7.49
N GLY A 146 5.74 -1.18 -8.26
CA GLY A 146 5.69 -1.41 -9.70
C GLY A 146 4.42 -0.82 -10.29
N LEU A 147 4.40 -0.67 -11.61
CA LEU A 147 3.27 -0.12 -12.34
C LEU A 147 2.09 -1.10 -12.39
N LEU A 148 0.90 -0.55 -12.52
CA LEU A 148 -0.32 -1.25 -12.92
C LEU A 148 -0.96 -0.42 -14.02
N PHE A 149 -1.22 -1.02 -15.18
CA PHE A 149 -2.12 -0.42 -16.16
C PHE A 149 -3.55 -0.69 -15.72
N TYR A 150 -4.38 0.31 -15.87
CA TYR A 150 -5.77 0.21 -15.48
C TYR A 150 -6.64 1.08 -16.39
N ASP A 151 -7.87 0.62 -16.62
CA ASP A 151 -8.83 1.31 -17.47
C ASP A 151 -9.55 2.41 -16.67
N MET A 152 -9.30 3.67 -17.00
CA MET A 152 -9.93 4.81 -16.33
C MET A 152 -11.45 4.87 -16.55
N ASP A 153 -11.95 4.41 -17.70
CA ASP A 153 -13.36 4.52 -18.07
C ASP A 153 -14.23 3.52 -17.29
N ARG A 154 -13.61 2.44 -16.79
CA ARG A 154 -14.28 1.41 -15.98
C ARG A 154 -14.19 1.65 -14.47
N VAL A 155 -13.57 2.76 -14.04
CA VAL A 155 -13.43 3.10 -12.61
C VAL A 155 -14.78 3.27 -11.93
N GLU A 156 -15.75 3.91 -12.58
CA GLU A 156 -17.09 4.11 -12.03
C GLU A 156 -17.83 2.78 -11.87
N GLU A 157 -17.81 1.94 -12.90
CA GLU A 157 -18.38 0.60 -12.88
C GLU A 157 -17.82 -0.23 -11.71
N ALA A 158 -16.49 -0.30 -11.61
CA ALA A 158 -15.83 -1.07 -10.55
C ALA A 158 -16.13 -0.53 -9.14
N ALA A 159 -16.23 0.80 -8.98
CA ALA A 159 -16.56 1.42 -7.70
C ALA A 159 -18.03 1.24 -7.29
N LEU A 160 -18.92 0.94 -8.24
CA LEU A 160 -20.36 0.71 -8.01
C LEU A 160 -20.72 -0.77 -7.83
N ALA A 161 -19.80 -1.71 -8.01
CA ALA A 161 -20.03 -3.13 -7.78
C ALA A 161 -20.53 -3.44 -6.35
N ASP A 162 -21.17 -4.60 -6.17
CA ASP A 162 -21.58 -5.08 -4.85
C ASP A 162 -20.36 -5.31 -3.95
N ASP A 163 -20.51 -5.09 -2.64
CA ASP A 163 -19.39 -5.12 -1.69
C ASP A 163 -18.56 -6.41 -1.78
N LYS A 164 -19.23 -7.56 -1.91
CA LYS A 164 -18.60 -8.88 -2.05
C LYS A 164 -17.73 -9.05 -3.30
N ASP A 165 -18.00 -8.25 -4.34
CA ASP A 165 -17.38 -8.34 -5.67
C ASP A 165 -16.33 -7.24 -5.89
N LEU A 166 -16.22 -6.26 -4.99
CA LEU A 166 -15.33 -5.09 -5.15
C LEU A 166 -13.86 -5.46 -5.34
N VAL A 167 -13.38 -6.53 -4.69
CA VAL A 167 -11.98 -6.97 -4.86
C VAL A 167 -11.74 -7.46 -6.28
N GLU A 168 -12.64 -8.27 -6.81
CA GLU A 168 -12.52 -8.81 -8.17
C GLU A 168 -12.78 -7.72 -9.21
N ALA A 169 -13.76 -6.84 -8.98
CA ALA A 169 -14.00 -5.67 -9.83
C ALA A 169 -12.75 -4.77 -9.93
N GLN A 170 -12.04 -4.54 -8.82
CA GLN A 170 -10.79 -3.79 -8.84
C GLN A 170 -9.67 -4.55 -9.55
N ARG A 171 -9.58 -5.89 -9.43
CA ARG A 171 -8.63 -6.69 -10.20
C ARG A 171 -8.94 -6.64 -11.69
N ASP A 172 -10.19 -6.63 -12.10
CA ASP A 172 -10.62 -6.58 -13.50
C ASP A 172 -10.44 -5.20 -14.15
N LEU A 173 -10.27 -4.17 -13.33
CA LEU A 173 -9.80 -2.86 -13.76
C LEU A 173 -8.33 -2.90 -14.19
N ILE A 174 -7.52 -3.78 -13.59
CA ILE A 174 -6.08 -3.91 -13.88
C ILE A 174 -5.91 -4.67 -15.20
N LEU A 175 -5.32 -4.00 -16.18
CA LEU A 175 -5.09 -4.49 -17.53
C LEU A 175 -3.84 -5.38 -17.58
N ASP A 176 -3.87 -6.36 -18.49
CA ASP A 176 -2.73 -7.24 -18.73
C ASP A 176 -1.66 -6.54 -19.59
N PRO A 177 -0.47 -6.23 -19.04
CA PRO A 177 0.58 -5.54 -19.79
C PRO A 177 1.22 -6.41 -20.88
N PHE A 178 0.86 -7.69 -20.97
CA PHE A 178 1.29 -8.62 -22.03
C PHE A 178 0.30 -8.72 -23.19
N ASP A 179 -0.93 -8.22 -23.03
CA ASP A 179 -1.95 -8.24 -24.09
C ASP A 179 -1.57 -7.24 -25.21
N PRO A 180 -1.42 -7.69 -26.47
CA PRO A 180 -1.15 -6.81 -27.61
C PRO A 180 -2.11 -5.62 -27.73
N ALA A 181 -3.40 -5.79 -27.39
CA ALA A 181 -4.38 -4.71 -27.44
C ALA A 181 -4.12 -3.64 -26.36
N VAL A 182 -3.72 -4.06 -25.15
CA VAL A 182 -3.37 -3.15 -24.06
C VAL A 182 -2.06 -2.41 -24.37
N ILE A 183 -1.09 -3.09 -24.95
CA ILE A 183 0.18 -2.49 -25.39
C ILE A 183 -0.09 -1.41 -26.45
N GLU A 184 -0.93 -1.69 -27.44
CA GLU A 184 -1.27 -0.71 -28.46
C GLU A 184 -2.05 0.48 -27.89
N GLY A 185 -3.06 0.22 -27.05
CA GLY A 185 -3.79 1.29 -26.36
C GLY A 185 -2.91 2.15 -25.45
N ALA A 186 -1.89 1.55 -24.81
CA ALA A 186 -0.89 2.27 -24.03
C ALA A 186 -0.06 3.22 -24.91
N ARG A 187 0.38 2.77 -26.09
CA ARG A 187 1.10 3.60 -27.06
C ARG A 187 0.25 4.76 -27.58
N GLU A 188 -1.02 4.48 -27.92
CA GLU A 188 -1.99 5.50 -28.35
C GLU A 188 -2.23 6.56 -27.26
N SER A 189 -2.18 6.13 -26.00
CA SER A 189 -2.30 7.01 -24.82
C SER A 189 -1.00 7.74 -24.46
N GLY A 190 0.05 7.62 -25.27
CA GLY A 190 1.34 8.30 -25.05
C GLY A 190 2.26 7.63 -24.02
N ILE A 191 1.97 6.38 -23.60
CA ILE A 191 2.83 5.64 -22.68
C ILE A 191 4.03 5.09 -23.44
N SER A 192 5.24 5.40 -22.95
CA SER A 192 6.49 4.98 -23.58
C SER A 192 6.81 3.49 -23.41
N GLU A 193 7.62 2.92 -24.32
CA GLU A 193 8.06 1.52 -24.23
C GLU A 193 8.72 1.17 -22.89
N ASP A 194 9.57 2.03 -22.33
CA ASP A 194 10.21 1.80 -21.01
C ASP A 194 9.17 1.59 -19.89
N TRP A 195 8.03 2.28 -19.98
CA TRP A 195 6.92 2.14 -19.03
C TRP A 195 6.13 0.85 -19.26
N ILE A 196 5.93 0.46 -20.53
CA ILE A 196 5.30 -0.82 -20.88
C ILE A 196 6.17 -1.98 -20.38
N GLU A 197 7.48 -1.95 -20.61
CA GLU A 197 8.43 -2.94 -20.11
C GLU A 197 8.49 -2.98 -18.57
N ALA A 198 8.36 -1.82 -17.92
CA ALA A 198 8.28 -1.74 -16.47
C ALA A 198 6.97 -2.33 -15.93
N ALA A 199 5.84 -2.14 -16.63
CA ALA A 199 4.57 -2.76 -16.29
C ALA A 199 4.62 -4.29 -16.43
N GLN A 200 5.22 -4.80 -17.50
CA GLN A 200 5.44 -6.24 -17.72
C GLN A 200 6.32 -6.88 -16.65
N ARG A 201 7.31 -6.14 -16.13
CA ARG A 201 8.17 -6.59 -15.02
C ARG A 201 7.62 -6.27 -13.64
N SER A 202 6.44 -5.66 -13.53
CA SER A 202 5.91 -5.16 -12.26
C SER A 202 5.69 -6.29 -11.25
N PRO A 203 6.35 -6.25 -10.07
CA PRO A 203 6.07 -7.21 -9.01
C PRO A 203 4.63 -7.07 -8.50
N VAL A 204 4.07 -5.85 -8.54
CA VAL A 204 2.71 -5.58 -8.05
C VAL A 204 1.68 -6.25 -8.96
N TYR A 205 1.87 -6.22 -10.28
CA TYR A 205 0.99 -6.93 -11.22
C TYR A 205 0.96 -8.43 -10.94
N LYS A 206 2.15 -9.05 -10.76
CA LYS A 206 2.24 -10.47 -10.41
C LYS A 206 1.51 -10.79 -9.11
N ILE A 207 1.77 -10.02 -8.05
CA ILE A 207 1.23 -10.28 -6.72
C ILE A 207 -0.30 -10.06 -6.67
N VAL A 208 -0.82 -9.03 -7.33
CA VAL A 208 -2.23 -8.63 -7.23
C VAL A 208 -3.11 -9.36 -8.23
N LYS A 209 -2.67 -9.49 -9.50
CA LYS A 209 -3.48 -10.02 -10.61
C LYS A 209 -3.14 -11.46 -10.96
N GLN A 210 -1.86 -11.84 -11.09
CA GLN A 210 -1.48 -13.19 -11.51
C GLN A 210 -1.60 -14.21 -10.36
N TRP A 211 -0.97 -13.92 -9.21
CA TRP A 211 -0.94 -14.81 -8.05
C TRP A 211 -2.10 -14.56 -7.09
N GLU A 212 -2.83 -13.45 -7.24
CA GLU A 212 -3.96 -13.02 -6.41
C GLU A 212 -3.67 -13.14 -4.89
N LEU A 213 -2.44 -12.78 -4.50
CA LEU A 213 -1.95 -12.87 -3.12
C LEU A 213 -2.13 -11.58 -2.32
N ALA A 214 -2.30 -10.44 -2.99
CA ALA A 214 -2.55 -9.18 -2.32
C ALA A 214 -3.97 -8.67 -2.57
N LEU A 215 -4.51 -8.05 -1.53
CA LEU A 215 -5.88 -7.55 -1.44
C LEU A 215 -5.89 -6.05 -1.13
N PRO A 216 -6.88 -5.29 -1.63
CA PRO A 216 -7.04 -3.89 -1.27
C PRO A 216 -7.42 -3.75 0.21
N LEU A 217 -7.01 -2.65 0.84
CA LEU A 217 -7.45 -2.32 2.19
C LEU A 217 -8.80 -1.59 2.16
N HIS A 218 -9.80 -2.12 2.86
CA HIS A 218 -11.17 -1.61 2.92
C HIS A 218 -11.74 -1.27 1.53
N PRO A 219 -11.94 -2.26 0.66
CA PRO A 219 -12.49 -2.04 -0.68
C PRO A 219 -13.91 -1.41 -0.64
N GLU A 220 -14.71 -1.68 0.39
CA GLU A 220 -16.06 -1.13 0.62
C GLU A 220 -16.10 0.41 0.70
N PHE A 221 -14.95 1.05 0.88
CA PHE A 221 -14.83 2.50 0.76
C PHE A 221 -14.95 3.02 -0.68
N ARG A 222 -14.98 2.13 -1.68
CA ARG A 222 -15.24 2.42 -3.11
C ARG A 222 -14.27 3.43 -3.71
N THR A 223 -13.09 3.58 -3.08
CA THR A 223 -12.03 4.45 -3.59
C THR A 223 -11.09 3.73 -4.55
N LEU A 224 -11.18 2.40 -4.67
CA LEU A 224 -10.28 1.57 -5.47
C LEU A 224 -8.79 1.85 -5.13
N PRO A 225 -8.33 1.45 -3.93
CA PRO A 225 -7.01 1.79 -3.42
C PRO A 225 -5.88 1.08 -4.19
N ASN A 226 -4.84 1.81 -4.60
CA ASN A 226 -3.66 1.25 -5.30
C ASN A 226 -2.53 0.82 -4.34
N LEU A 227 -2.89 0.52 -3.09
CA LEU A 227 -1.97 -0.05 -2.11
C LEU A 227 -2.62 -1.32 -1.56
N PHE A 228 -1.98 -2.45 -1.86
CA PHE A 228 -2.47 -3.78 -1.57
C PHE A 228 -1.65 -4.43 -0.45
N TYR A 229 -2.27 -5.37 0.26
CA TYR A 229 -1.69 -6.06 1.40
C TYR A 229 -1.87 -7.56 1.22
N ILE A 230 -0.83 -8.32 1.55
CA ILE A 230 -0.92 -9.76 1.69
C ILE A 230 -1.39 -10.02 3.13
N PRO A 231 -2.57 -10.62 3.36
CA PRO A 231 -3.05 -10.97 4.69
C PRO A 231 -2.04 -11.85 5.43
N PRO A 232 -1.78 -11.58 6.72
CA PRO A 232 -0.79 -12.32 7.47
C PRO A 232 -1.27 -13.74 7.77
N LEU A 233 -0.37 -14.72 7.66
CA LEU A 233 -0.56 -16.01 8.33
C LEU A 233 -0.46 -15.81 9.84
N ALA A 234 -1.27 -16.55 10.59
CA ALA A 234 -1.32 -16.48 12.05
C ALA A 234 -0.88 -17.80 12.70
N PRO A 235 -0.39 -17.76 13.95
CA PRO A 235 -0.27 -18.96 14.77
C PRO A 235 -1.63 -19.64 14.96
N ILE A 236 -1.61 -20.91 15.35
CA ILE A 236 -2.81 -21.67 15.67
C ILE A 236 -3.30 -21.41 17.09
N THR A 237 -4.59 -21.61 17.30
CA THR A 237 -5.18 -21.74 18.63
C THR A 237 -4.78 -23.09 19.25
N THR A 238 -4.32 -23.05 20.51
CA THR A 238 -3.80 -24.25 21.19
C THR A 238 -4.80 -24.89 22.17
N SER A 239 -5.97 -24.30 22.48
CA SER A 239 -7.04 -24.94 23.28
C SER A 239 -8.44 -24.74 22.71
N ALA A 240 -9.27 -25.78 22.81
CA ALA A 240 -10.71 -25.72 22.64
C ALA A 240 -11.36 -26.53 23.76
N GLY A 241 -12.30 -25.94 24.51
CA GLY A 241 -13.03 -26.62 25.58
C GLY A 241 -13.93 -25.68 26.39
N LYS A 242 -15.00 -26.23 26.99
CA LYS A 242 -15.94 -25.48 27.85
C LYS A 242 -15.40 -25.16 29.25
N ASN A 243 -14.39 -25.90 29.71
CA ASN A 243 -13.74 -25.69 31.00
C ASN A 243 -12.34 -25.15 30.75
N THR A 244 -12.09 -23.91 31.17
CA THR A 244 -10.75 -23.31 31.08
C THR A 244 -10.18 -23.18 32.49
N PRO A 245 -8.98 -23.73 32.78
CA PRO A 245 -8.06 -24.40 31.86
C PRO A 245 -8.46 -25.85 31.50
N THR A 246 -8.31 -26.24 30.23
CA THR A 246 -8.18 -27.65 29.81
C THR A 246 -6.69 -28.03 29.83
N GLU A 247 -6.38 -29.26 30.26
CA GLU A 247 -5.02 -29.82 30.21
C GLU A 247 -4.68 -30.44 28.84
N GLU A 248 -5.64 -30.48 27.92
CA GLU A 248 -5.47 -31.04 26.58
C GLU A 248 -5.26 -29.92 25.56
N ASP A 249 -4.09 -29.92 24.91
CA ASP A 249 -3.79 -29.09 23.74
C ASP A 249 -4.52 -29.65 22.50
N ILE A 250 -5.13 -28.79 21.67
CA ILE A 250 -5.79 -29.23 20.41
C ILE A 250 -4.77 -29.72 19.38
N PHE A 251 -3.53 -29.26 19.51
CA PHE A 251 -2.45 -29.52 18.57
C PHE A 251 -1.33 -30.27 19.29
N ASP A 252 -1.19 -31.56 18.97
CA ASP A 252 -0.08 -32.36 19.46
C ASP A 252 1.20 -31.92 18.72
N MET A 253 1.99 -31.07 19.39
CA MET A 253 3.28 -30.58 18.86
C MET A 253 4.30 -31.70 18.65
N ASP A 254 4.11 -32.85 19.31
CA ASP A 254 4.98 -34.02 19.19
C ASP A 254 4.53 -34.95 18.04
N LYS A 255 3.24 -34.90 17.64
CA LYS A 255 2.66 -35.71 16.53
C LYS A 255 1.57 -34.96 15.75
N PRO A 256 1.93 -34.02 14.87
CA PRO A 256 0.94 -33.38 14.01
C PRO A 256 0.34 -34.40 13.03
N LEU A 257 -1.00 -34.48 12.97
CA LEU A 257 -1.76 -35.54 12.28
C LEU A 257 -1.44 -35.70 10.79
N GLU A 258 -1.05 -34.63 10.09
CA GLU A 258 -0.77 -34.62 8.64
C GLU A 258 0.62 -34.06 8.27
N GLY A 259 1.51 -33.92 9.26
CA GLY A 259 2.88 -33.40 9.05
C GLY A 259 3.13 -32.04 9.72
N PRO A 260 4.36 -31.51 9.66
CA PRO A 260 4.80 -30.39 10.50
C PRO A 260 4.32 -29.00 10.04
N LEU A 261 3.56 -28.93 8.96
CA LEU A 261 2.91 -27.72 8.47
C LEU A 261 1.40 -27.89 8.58
N LEU A 262 0.69 -26.82 8.91
CA LEU A 262 -0.77 -26.79 8.94
C LEU A 262 -1.33 -27.25 7.60
N SER A 263 -2.23 -28.23 7.64
CA SER A 263 -2.97 -28.64 6.46
C SER A 263 -3.79 -27.45 5.94
N LEU A 264 -4.05 -27.44 4.63
CA LEU A 264 -4.92 -26.45 4.00
C LEU A 264 -6.35 -26.48 4.59
N GLU A 265 -6.73 -27.60 5.20
CA GLU A 265 -8.07 -27.86 5.77
C GLU A 265 -8.20 -27.35 7.21
N GLU A 266 -7.09 -27.07 7.90
CA GLU A 266 -7.07 -26.62 9.30
C GLU A 266 -7.01 -25.09 9.46
N MET A 267 -7.34 -24.36 8.40
CA MET A 267 -7.30 -22.90 8.39
C MET A 267 -8.15 -22.26 9.50
N ASP A 268 -9.29 -22.87 9.83
CA ASP A 268 -10.21 -22.39 10.88
C ASP A 268 -9.58 -22.43 12.29
N LYS A 269 -8.39 -23.03 12.44
CA LYS A 269 -7.60 -23.01 13.69
C LYS A 269 -6.70 -21.78 13.81
N PHE A 270 -6.64 -20.89 12.83
CA PHE A 270 -5.87 -19.66 12.94
C PHE A 270 -6.38 -18.78 14.07
N ARG A 271 -5.43 -18.22 14.83
CA ARG A 271 -5.72 -17.35 15.96
C ARG A 271 -6.28 -15.99 15.56
N VAL A 272 -5.98 -15.53 14.36
CA VAL A 272 -6.61 -14.34 13.78
C VAL A 272 -7.92 -14.77 13.13
N PRO A 273 -9.08 -14.24 13.54
CA PRO A 273 -10.37 -14.59 12.96
C PRO A 273 -10.46 -14.22 11.47
N PHE A 274 -11.01 -15.11 10.63
CA PHE A 274 -11.23 -14.82 9.21
C PHE A 274 -12.17 -13.65 8.99
N LYS A 275 -13.27 -13.57 9.74
CA LYS A 275 -14.21 -12.44 9.72
C LYS A 275 -13.50 -11.10 9.91
N TYR A 276 -12.52 -11.03 10.82
CA TYR A 276 -11.73 -9.82 11.06
C TYR A 276 -10.90 -9.43 9.84
N LEU A 277 -10.23 -10.40 9.19
CA LEU A 277 -9.47 -10.16 7.97
C LEU A 277 -10.37 -9.86 6.75
N ALA A 278 -11.54 -10.49 6.67
CA ALA A 278 -12.52 -10.28 5.61
C ALA A 278 -13.16 -8.89 5.69
N GLY A 279 -13.47 -8.40 6.90
CA GLY A 279 -13.88 -7.01 7.10
C GLY A 279 -12.81 -6.02 6.65
N MET A 280 -11.52 -6.36 6.81
CA MET A 280 -10.41 -5.48 6.46
C MET A 280 -10.02 -5.52 4.97
N PHE A 281 -10.02 -6.69 4.34
CA PHE A 281 -9.43 -6.90 3.01
C PHE A 281 -10.41 -7.44 1.96
N GLY A 282 -11.57 -7.95 2.38
CA GLY A 282 -12.54 -8.62 1.51
C GLY A 282 -13.89 -7.93 1.41
N ALA A 283 -14.09 -6.77 2.07
CA ALA A 283 -15.43 -6.17 2.23
C ALA A 283 -16.48 -7.19 2.72
N GLY A 284 -16.08 -8.04 3.68
CA GLY A 284 -16.91 -9.12 4.23
C GLY A 284 -16.86 -10.44 3.44
N ASN A 285 -16.24 -10.48 2.27
CA ASN A 285 -16.04 -11.71 1.50
C ASN A 285 -14.87 -12.55 2.07
N GLU A 286 -15.19 -13.55 2.89
CA GLU A 286 -14.20 -14.47 3.47
C GLU A 286 -13.51 -15.35 2.43
N GLU A 287 -14.16 -15.68 1.31
CA GLU A 287 -13.61 -16.60 0.29
C GLU A 287 -12.37 -16.01 -0.38
N VAL A 288 -12.39 -14.71 -0.66
CA VAL A 288 -11.26 -13.99 -1.28
C VAL A 288 -10.03 -13.98 -0.36
N VAL A 289 -10.25 -13.78 0.95
CA VAL A 289 -9.19 -13.83 1.96
C VAL A 289 -8.69 -15.27 2.15
N ARG A 290 -9.60 -16.24 2.19
CA ARG A 290 -9.28 -17.67 2.31
C ARG A 290 -8.44 -18.14 1.13
N LYS A 291 -8.81 -17.79 -0.11
CA LYS A 291 -8.05 -18.08 -1.34
C LYS A 291 -6.61 -17.59 -1.23
N THR A 292 -6.43 -16.36 -0.77
CA THR A 292 -5.12 -15.74 -0.59
C THR A 292 -4.26 -16.49 0.43
N LEU A 293 -4.83 -16.84 1.58
CA LEU A 293 -4.12 -17.55 2.65
C LEU A 293 -3.81 -19.01 2.27
N LEU A 294 -4.72 -19.69 1.56
CA LEU A 294 -4.51 -21.02 1.01
C LEU A 294 -3.32 -21.03 0.05
N ARG A 295 -3.23 -20.06 -0.86
CA ARG A 295 -2.10 -19.94 -1.80
C ARG A 295 -0.77 -19.74 -1.07
N GLN A 296 -0.74 -18.93 -0.02
CA GLN A 296 0.46 -18.79 0.81
C GLN A 296 0.88 -20.11 1.47
N LEU A 297 -0.07 -20.89 2.00
CA LEU A 297 0.21 -22.20 2.61
C LEU A 297 0.65 -23.24 1.58
N ALA A 298 0.01 -23.28 0.42
CA ALA A 298 0.35 -24.21 -0.66
C ALA A 298 1.80 -24.02 -1.14
N VAL A 299 2.24 -22.78 -1.32
CA VAL A 299 3.65 -22.48 -1.67
C VAL A 299 4.61 -22.96 -0.58
N ARG A 300 4.25 -22.83 0.71
CA ARG A 300 5.08 -23.33 1.82
C ARG A 300 5.18 -24.85 1.84
N HIS A 301 4.07 -25.56 1.58
CA HIS A 301 4.06 -27.02 1.47
C HIS A 301 4.90 -27.50 0.30
N TYR A 302 4.72 -26.89 -0.88
CA TYR A 302 5.53 -27.19 -2.06
C TYR A 302 7.04 -26.97 -1.79
N GLU A 303 7.43 -25.81 -1.26
CA GLU A 303 8.85 -25.55 -0.96
C GLU A 303 9.43 -26.51 0.07
N ARG A 304 8.63 -26.94 1.04
CA ARG A 304 9.06 -27.96 2.00
C ARG A 304 9.26 -29.31 1.30
N SER A 305 8.32 -29.74 0.47
CA SER A 305 8.43 -31.01 -0.28
C SER A 305 9.69 -31.05 -1.16
N LYS A 306 10.04 -29.90 -1.76
CA LYS A 306 11.23 -29.70 -2.57
C LYS A 306 12.52 -29.70 -1.75
N ARG A 307 12.58 -28.94 -0.64
CA ARG A 307 13.83 -28.72 0.12
C ARG A 307 14.11 -29.74 1.23
N VAL A 308 13.07 -30.28 1.85
CA VAL A 308 13.19 -31.18 3.01
C VAL A 308 12.97 -32.62 2.57
N ASP A 309 11.86 -32.88 1.88
CA ASP A 309 11.49 -34.24 1.50
C ASP A 309 12.18 -34.69 0.20
N ASN A 310 12.86 -33.75 -0.48
CA ASN A 310 13.58 -33.93 -1.74
C ASN A 310 12.73 -34.59 -2.84
N LYS A 311 11.42 -34.35 -2.79
CA LYS A 311 10.42 -34.87 -3.72
C LYS A 311 9.35 -33.81 -3.89
N PRO A 312 9.43 -32.98 -4.94
CA PRO A 312 8.42 -31.96 -5.23
C PRO A 312 7.02 -32.58 -5.31
N ASP A 313 6.08 -32.05 -4.54
CA ASP A 313 4.66 -32.39 -4.59
C ASP A 313 3.85 -31.17 -5.04
N LEU A 314 3.18 -31.30 -6.19
CA LEU A 314 2.40 -30.24 -6.83
C LEU A 314 0.92 -30.25 -6.41
N LYS A 315 0.46 -31.28 -5.68
CA LYS A 315 -0.98 -31.45 -5.37
C LYS A 315 -1.59 -30.24 -4.70
N ASP A 316 -0.88 -29.63 -3.75
CA ASP A 316 -1.40 -28.47 -3.03
C ASP A 316 -1.40 -27.20 -3.87
N LEU A 317 -0.46 -27.07 -4.83
CA LEU A 317 -0.46 -25.99 -5.82
C LEU A 317 -1.63 -26.13 -6.80
N GLU A 318 -1.88 -27.35 -7.29
CA GLU A 318 -3.00 -27.65 -8.20
C GLU A 318 -4.35 -27.32 -7.56
N LYS A 319 -4.54 -27.64 -6.27
CA LYS A 319 -5.76 -27.30 -5.51
C LYS A 319 -6.05 -25.80 -5.47
N VAL A 320 -5.02 -24.96 -5.46
CA VAL A 320 -5.16 -23.49 -5.36
C VAL A 320 -4.98 -22.77 -6.70
N GLY A 321 -4.81 -23.52 -7.79
CA GLY A 321 -4.64 -23.01 -9.15
C GLY A 321 -3.31 -22.29 -9.36
N LEU A 322 -2.23 -22.72 -8.71
CA LEU A 322 -0.88 -22.21 -8.95
C LEU A 322 -0.05 -23.23 -9.71
N SER A 323 0.81 -22.76 -10.62
CA SER A 323 1.81 -23.60 -11.28
C SER A 323 3.11 -23.72 -10.46
N GLU A 324 4.00 -24.63 -10.87
CA GLU A 324 5.35 -24.72 -10.31
C GLU A 324 6.13 -23.41 -10.52
N GLU A 325 5.98 -22.78 -11.70
CA GLU A 325 6.60 -21.50 -12.04
C GLU A 325 6.08 -20.36 -11.15
N ASP A 326 4.77 -20.35 -10.86
CA ASP A 326 4.19 -19.38 -9.91
C ASP A 326 4.77 -19.55 -8.52
N ALA A 327 4.86 -20.79 -8.02
CA ALA A 327 5.39 -21.06 -6.70
C ALA A 327 6.87 -20.64 -6.58
N ASP A 328 7.71 -21.02 -7.55
CA ASP A 328 9.11 -20.60 -7.60
C ASP A 328 9.24 -19.07 -7.72
N GLY A 329 8.35 -18.42 -8.49
CA GLY A 329 8.25 -16.96 -8.63
C GLY A 329 7.86 -16.25 -7.33
N ILE A 330 6.89 -16.78 -6.59
CA ILE A 330 6.44 -16.28 -5.29
C ILE A 330 7.58 -16.37 -4.27
N VAL A 331 8.30 -17.51 -4.25
CA VAL A 331 9.45 -17.71 -3.36
C VAL A 331 10.58 -16.75 -3.68
N ARG A 332 10.86 -16.53 -4.98
CA ARG A 332 11.84 -15.54 -5.42
C ARG A 332 11.43 -14.12 -4.97
N ALA A 333 10.18 -13.75 -5.17
CA ALA A 333 9.66 -12.42 -4.83
C ALA A 333 9.68 -12.14 -3.31
N PHE A 334 9.30 -13.11 -2.47
CA PHE A 334 9.12 -12.87 -1.04
C PHE A 334 10.26 -13.37 -0.15
N SER A 335 10.90 -14.49 -0.50
CA SER A 335 11.98 -15.05 0.32
C SER A 335 13.36 -14.51 -0.07
N LEU A 336 13.64 -14.39 -1.37
CA LEU A 336 14.91 -13.82 -1.85
C LEU A 336 14.86 -12.30 -1.92
N ALA A 337 13.73 -11.75 -2.39
CA ALA A 337 13.40 -10.34 -2.24
C ALA A 337 14.47 -9.40 -2.82
N PHE A 338 14.97 -9.72 -4.03
CA PHE A 338 16.00 -8.96 -4.73
C PHE A 338 15.54 -7.51 -4.98
N TYR A 339 16.47 -6.56 -4.88
CA TYR A 339 16.13 -5.14 -4.88
C TYR A 339 15.46 -4.69 -6.19
N ASP A 340 16.06 -5.08 -7.31
CA ASP A 340 15.67 -4.77 -8.69
C ASP A 340 14.36 -5.45 -9.10
N GLU A 341 13.99 -6.55 -8.44
CA GLU A 341 12.71 -7.24 -8.68
C GLU A 341 11.58 -6.70 -7.81
N ARG A 342 11.91 -6.21 -6.61
CA ARG A 342 10.91 -5.58 -5.72
C ARG A 342 10.55 -4.18 -6.14
N PHE A 343 11.47 -3.45 -6.77
CA PHE A 343 11.28 -2.05 -7.15
C PHE A 343 11.53 -1.87 -8.64
N VAL A 344 10.46 -1.97 -9.41
CA VAL A 344 10.46 -1.72 -10.85
C VAL A 344 9.83 -0.36 -11.10
N VAL A 345 10.67 0.68 -11.13
CA VAL A 345 10.23 2.08 -11.23
C VAL A 345 10.82 2.70 -12.51
N PRO A 346 10.01 2.99 -13.53
CA PRO A 346 10.51 3.69 -14.70
C PRO A 346 10.75 5.17 -14.38
N ASN A 347 11.60 5.82 -15.18
CA ASN A 347 11.80 7.26 -15.09
C ASN A 347 10.58 8.01 -15.64
N ALA A 348 10.24 9.15 -15.04
CA ALA A 348 9.29 10.06 -15.65
C ALA A 348 9.97 10.78 -16.81
N LYS A 349 9.32 10.81 -17.98
CA LYS A 349 9.81 11.61 -19.11
C LYS A 349 9.46 13.07 -18.86
N ARG A 350 10.48 13.89 -18.65
CA ARG A 350 10.35 15.37 -18.58
C ARG A 350 10.65 16.05 -19.91
N GLU A 351 11.05 15.29 -20.93
CA GLU A 351 11.48 15.83 -22.23
C GLU A 351 10.34 16.47 -23.03
N GLU A 352 9.10 16.05 -22.78
CA GLU A 352 7.88 16.57 -23.39
C GLU A 352 7.22 17.68 -22.56
N ALA A 353 7.86 18.11 -21.46
CA ALA A 353 7.36 19.23 -20.67
C ALA A 353 7.42 20.56 -21.44
N ASP A 354 6.54 21.50 -21.10
CA ASP A 354 6.45 22.84 -21.70
C ASP A 354 7.81 23.60 -21.75
N ILE A 355 8.73 23.25 -20.85
CA ILE A 355 10.09 23.78 -20.81
C ILE A 355 11.07 22.63 -21.01
N SER A 356 11.96 22.77 -21.99
CA SER A 356 13.02 21.80 -22.26
C SER A 356 13.84 21.51 -21.00
N PRO A 357 14.08 20.23 -20.63
CA PRO A 357 14.93 19.88 -19.49
C PRO A 357 16.33 20.47 -19.56
N TYR A 358 16.86 20.69 -20.77
CA TYR A 358 18.15 21.33 -20.97
C TYR A 358 18.15 22.77 -20.45
N THR A 359 17.09 23.52 -20.73
CA THR A 359 16.92 24.88 -20.23
C THR A 359 16.69 24.87 -18.72
N GLU A 360 15.85 23.98 -18.20
CA GLU A 360 15.58 23.91 -16.75
C GLU A 360 16.82 23.54 -15.93
N ARG A 361 17.68 22.64 -16.44
CA ARG A 361 18.89 22.17 -15.74
C ARG A 361 19.81 23.31 -15.29
N GLY A 362 19.86 24.41 -16.05
CA GLY A 362 20.70 25.57 -15.71
C GLY A 362 20.14 26.45 -14.59
N PHE A 363 18.85 26.36 -14.29
CA PHE A 363 18.14 27.22 -13.32
C PHE A 363 17.58 26.46 -12.12
N ALA A 364 17.40 25.13 -12.23
CA ALA A 364 16.90 24.30 -11.15
C ALA A 364 17.77 24.47 -9.88
N GLY A 365 17.12 24.76 -8.75
CA GLY A 365 17.78 25.03 -7.47
C GLY A 365 18.08 26.51 -7.18
N PHE A 366 17.95 27.40 -8.16
CA PHE A 366 18.03 28.85 -7.95
C PHE A 366 16.63 29.45 -7.81
N ASP A 367 16.16 29.64 -6.58
CA ASP A 367 14.82 30.15 -6.25
C ASP A 367 14.49 31.51 -6.88
N GLN A 368 15.51 32.35 -7.10
CA GLN A 368 15.37 33.68 -7.70
C GLN A 368 15.68 33.73 -9.20
N MET A 369 15.97 32.59 -9.85
CA MET A 369 16.29 32.53 -11.27
C MET A 369 15.35 31.57 -11.97
N ASN A 370 14.73 32.02 -13.05
CA ASN A 370 13.99 31.15 -13.96
C ASN A 370 14.37 31.49 -15.41
N PRO A 371 14.03 30.64 -16.40
CA PRO A 371 14.36 30.88 -17.81
C PRO A 371 13.87 32.22 -18.35
N TRP A 372 12.86 32.80 -17.70
CA TRP A 372 12.23 34.07 -18.07
C TRP A 372 12.68 35.25 -17.20
N SER A 373 13.56 35.03 -16.22
CA SER A 373 14.07 36.07 -15.36
C SER A 373 15.21 36.78 -16.07
N PRO A 374 15.18 38.11 -16.20
CA PRO A 374 16.33 38.84 -16.72
C PRO A 374 17.50 38.59 -15.78
N MET A 375 18.59 38.04 -16.30
CA MET A 375 19.85 37.96 -15.56
C MET A 375 20.24 39.38 -15.18
N LYS A 376 20.08 39.76 -13.90
CA LYS A 376 20.64 41.01 -13.39
C LYS A 376 22.15 40.93 -13.53
N ARG A 377 22.69 41.54 -14.60
CA ARG A 377 24.14 41.62 -14.82
C ARG A 377 24.74 42.27 -13.57
N ARG A 378 25.58 41.53 -12.85
CA ARG A 378 26.33 42.07 -11.71
C ARG A 378 27.10 43.30 -12.20
N LYS A 379 26.79 44.50 -11.68
CA LYS A 379 27.55 45.72 -11.99
C LYS A 379 28.97 45.70 -11.40
N SER A 380 29.24 44.86 -10.41
CA SER A 380 30.58 44.64 -9.86
C SER A 380 30.77 43.21 -9.33
N TYR A 381 32.01 42.69 -9.39
CA TYR A 381 32.39 41.39 -8.82
C TYR A 381 32.55 41.42 -7.30
N HIS A 382 32.78 42.60 -6.72
CA HIS A 382 32.98 42.83 -5.30
C HIS A 382 31.85 43.69 -4.75
N LYS A 383 31.04 43.14 -3.84
CA LYS A 383 30.30 43.97 -2.88
C LYS A 383 31.34 44.53 -1.91
N SER A 384 31.71 45.78 -2.07
CA SER A 384 32.43 46.51 -1.01
C SER A 384 31.49 46.62 0.19
N HIS A 385 31.70 45.81 1.23
CA HIS A 385 30.97 45.93 2.49
C HIS A 385 31.42 47.16 3.32
N HIS A 386 32.33 47.98 2.78
CA HIS A 386 32.94 49.11 3.48
C HIS A 386 32.62 50.49 2.89
N THR A 387 31.69 50.58 1.95
CA THR A 387 31.25 51.88 1.41
C THR A 387 29.74 51.95 1.44
N GLY A 388 29.22 52.62 2.47
CA GLY A 388 27.83 53.06 2.52
C GLY A 388 27.55 53.97 1.33
N SER A 389 26.47 53.67 0.61
CA SER A 389 25.91 54.42 -0.51
C SER A 389 26.91 54.95 -1.53
N LYS A 390 26.96 54.34 -2.71
CA LYS A 390 27.09 55.16 -3.90
C LYS A 390 26.02 54.75 -4.89
N ASP A 391 24.99 55.59 -4.94
CA ASP A 391 24.15 55.72 -6.12
C ASP A 391 25.05 56.27 -7.24
N TYR A 392 25.32 55.44 -8.23
CA TYR A 392 25.56 55.91 -9.58
C TYR A 392 25.07 54.84 -10.56
N GLU A 393 24.05 55.28 -11.31
CA GLU A 393 23.54 54.78 -12.60
C GLU A 393 23.32 53.28 -12.73
#